data_AF-A0A815R1Q8-F1
#
_entry.id   AF-A0A815R1Q8-F1
#
_cell.length_a   1.000
_cell.length_b   1.000
_cell.length_c   1.000
_cell.angle_alpha   90.00
_cell.angle_beta   90.00
_cell.angle_gamma   90.00
#
_symmetry.space_group_name_H-M   'P 1'
#
loop_
_entity.id
_entity.type
_entity.pdbx_description
1 polymer ?
#
loop_
_entity_poly.entity_id
_entity_poly.type
_entity_poly.pdbx_seq_one_letter_code
_entity_poly.pdbx_strand_id
1 'polypeptide(L)'
;MSSRDTTPSLYHRTGTQGSFHQHLALPTRTKRGQSFNRDYLHKKLWKFFRLVRYAVRVCLIVRKYAIESSHNNREQLYNNSEILFDLSNFRRPVEETIGRNIRKLLKSDPATRTDDDIRMIVVGLGQTVSSFTEFPLQRQYALARVAILEEFERGRVILREGHRAEKFYLIVDGITNVYKLRENPATHVFNSRLVAVLKKGSSFGVRTFILL
;
A
#
# COMPACT_ATOMS: atom_id res chain seq x y z
N MET A 1 -36.61 -66.60 35.36
CA MET A 1 -35.60 -66.51 36.44
C MET A 1 -34.22 -66.38 35.80
N SER A 2 -33.49 -65.31 36.17
CA SER A 2 -32.03 -65.10 36.09
C SER A 2 -31.29 -65.25 34.74
N SER A 3 -31.14 -64.11 34.05
CA SER A 3 -29.88 -63.42 33.71
C SER A 3 -28.70 -64.07 32.93
N ARG A 4 -28.27 -63.30 31.90
CA ARG A 4 -26.89 -63.07 31.37
C ARG A 4 -26.33 -64.12 30.38
N ASP A 5 -25.53 -63.81 29.37
CA ASP A 5 -24.99 -62.56 28.80
C ASP A 5 -24.30 -62.89 27.45
N THR A 6 -24.28 -61.89 26.56
CA THR A 6 -23.31 -61.54 25.47
C THR A 6 -22.68 -62.59 24.54
N THR A 7 -23.27 -62.66 23.34
CA THR A 7 -22.79 -62.34 21.96
C THR A 7 -21.32 -62.44 21.50
N PRO A 8 -21.11 -62.66 20.17
CA PRO A 8 -19.94 -63.34 19.60
C PRO A 8 -19.02 -62.46 18.72
N SER A 9 -17.95 -63.12 18.27
CA SER A 9 -16.97 -62.90 17.19
C SER A 9 -17.40 -62.04 15.96
N LEU A 10 -16.53 -61.50 15.09
CA LEU A 10 -15.61 -62.22 14.17
C LEU A 10 -14.99 -61.21 13.13
N TYR A 11 -13.89 -61.62 12.45
CA TYR A 11 -13.26 -61.10 11.20
C TYR A 11 -12.40 -59.80 11.28
N HIS A 12 -11.27 -59.59 10.57
CA HIS A 12 -10.66 -60.17 9.37
C HIS A 12 -9.13 -59.84 9.27
N ARG A 13 -8.32 -60.84 8.89
CA ARG A 13 -7.31 -60.91 7.79
C ARG A 13 -6.28 -59.77 7.50
N THR A 14 -5.01 -60.12 7.75
CA THR A 14 -3.69 -59.85 7.10
C THR A 14 -3.49 -58.81 5.98
N GLY A 15 -2.38 -58.06 6.08
CA GLY A 15 -1.57 -57.59 4.93
C GLY A 15 -0.63 -56.39 5.18
N THR A 16 0.69 -56.65 5.28
CA THR A 16 1.86 -55.92 4.69
C THR A 16 2.07 -54.41 4.96
N GLN A 17 3.25 -53.83 5.14
CA GLN A 17 4.67 -54.20 5.12
C GLN A 17 5.44 -53.02 5.78
N GLY A 18 6.44 -53.25 6.61
CA GLY A 18 7.84 -53.06 6.20
C GLY A 18 8.57 -52.11 7.15
N SER A 19 9.40 -52.64 8.05
CA SER A 19 10.35 -51.84 8.85
C SER A 19 11.63 -52.64 9.02
N PHE A 20 12.68 -52.20 8.33
CA PHE A 20 14.03 -52.73 8.46
C PHE A 20 14.68 -52.14 9.72
N HIS A 21 15.14 -53.02 10.61
CA HIS A 21 15.95 -52.67 11.78
C HIS A 21 17.38 -53.22 11.64
N GLN A 22 18.31 -52.44 12.19
CA GLN A 22 19.61 -52.82 12.77
C GLN A 22 20.76 -53.16 11.81
N HIS A 23 22.03 -52.86 12.11
CA HIS A 23 22.75 -51.91 12.98
C HIS A 23 24.22 -52.36 12.79
N LEU A 24 25.21 -51.47 12.66
CA LEU A 24 26.59 -51.81 13.03
C LEU A 24 27.31 -50.58 13.55
N ALA A 25 27.90 -50.73 14.73
CA ALA A 25 28.45 -49.69 15.58
C ALA A 25 29.87 -49.27 15.20
N LEU A 26 30.32 -48.14 15.75
CA LEU A 26 31.57 -47.90 16.54
C LEU A 26 31.86 -46.37 16.57
N PRO A 27 32.77 -45.87 17.42
CA PRO A 27 32.67 -45.71 18.86
C PRO A 27 32.67 -44.22 19.30
N THR A 28 32.42 -44.01 20.58
CA THR A 28 32.39 -42.73 21.30
C THR A 28 33.64 -41.86 21.10
N ARG A 29 33.46 -40.58 20.73
CA ARG A 29 34.46 -39.52 20.91
C ARG A 29 33.83 -38.27 21.49
N THR A 30 34.21 -37.99 22.73
CA THR A 30 33.91 -36.81 23.51
C THR A 30 34.34 -35.52 22.79
N LYS A 31 33.46 -34.52 22.74
CA LYS A 31 33.87 -33.11 22.65
C LYS A 31 33.09 -32.30 23.67
N ARG A 32 33.84 -31.80 24.65
CA ARG A 32 33.42 -30.81 25.65
C ARG A 32 32.72 -29.66 24.95
N GLY A 33 31.53 -29.30 25.45
CA GLY A 33 30.85 -28.08 25.06
C GLY A 33 31.72 -26.87 25.38
N GLN A 34 32.09 -26.12 24.35
CA GLN A 34 32.47 -24.73 24.50
C GLN A 34 31.21 -23.89 24.28
N SER A 35 30.64 -23.41 25.38
CA SER A 35 29.65 -22.34 25.38
C SER A 35 30.24 -21.11 24.71
N PHE A 36 29.95 -20.93 23.41
CA PHE A 36 30.39 -19.76 22.65
C PHE A 36 29.53 -18.55 23.04
N ASN A 37 30.17 -17.59 23.70
CA ASN A 37 29.57 -16.45 24.38
C ASN A 37 28.88 -15.47 23.39
N ARG A 38 27.56 -15.67 23.14
CA ARG A 38 26.72 -14.81 22.28
C ARG A 38 26.66 -13.35 22.74
N ASP A 39 26.91 -13.09 24.02
CA ASP A 39 26.82 -11.74 24.59
C ASP A 39 28.01 -10.84 24.21
N TYR A 40 29.16 -11.45 23.92
CA TYR A 40 30.37 -10.71 23.54
C TYR A 40 30.26 -10.09 22.14
N LEU A 41 29.62 -10.82 21.22
CA LEU A 41 29.43 -10.37 19.84
C LEU A 41 28.35 -9.28 19.75
N HIS A 42 27.23 -9.44 20.47
CA HIS A 42 26.13 -8.48 20.49
C HIS A 42 26.55 -7.13 21.10
N LYS A 43 27.38 -7.14 22.16
CA LYS A 43 27.91 -5.91 22.77
C LYS A 43 28.84 -5.14 21.83
N LYS A 44 29.69 -5.84 21.06
CA LYS A 44 30.60 -5.21 20.08
C LYS A 44 29.82 -4.64 18.89
N LEU A 45 28.82 -5.37 18.40
CA LEU A 45 27.91 -4.92 17.34
C LEU A 45 27.08 -3.72 17.78
N TRP A 46 26.56 -3.69 19.01
CA TRP A 46 25.76 -2.55 19.50
C TRP A 46 26.57 -1.26 19.64
N LYS A 47 27.86 -1.38 20.03
CA LYS A 47 28.80 -0.24 20.01
C LYS A 47 29.04 0.28 18.59
N PHE A 48 29.19 -0.62 17.62
CA PHE A 48 29.33 -0.26 16.20
C PHE A 48 28.07 0.46 15.68
N PHE A 49 26.87 -0.08 15.94
CA PHE A 49 25.62 0.58 15.54
C PHE A 49 25.42 1.94 16.19
N ARG A 50 25.84 2.12 17.45
CA ARG A 50 25.82 3.44 18.12
C ARG A 50 26.74 4.43 17.43
N LEU A 51 27.96 4.00 17.05
CA LEU A 51 28.94 4.86 16.38
C LEU A 51 28.50 5.23 14.96
N VAL A 52 27.94 4.27 14.21
CA VAL A 52 27.36 4.53 12.88
C VAL A 52 26.17 5.49 12.98
N ARG A 53 25.25 5.29 13.94
CA ARG A 53 24.12 6.22 14.14
C ARG A 53 24.59 7.62 14.52
N TYR A 54 25.65 7.72 15.33
CA TYR A 54 26.24 9.01 15.68
C TYR A 54 26.85 9.69 14.45
N ALA A 55 27.66 8.98 13.66
CA ALA A 55 28.24 9.50 12.43
C ALA A 55 27.18 9.94 11.41
N VAL A 56 26.10 9.18 11.25
CA VAL A 56 24.94 9.57 10.41
C VAL A 56 24.28 10.83 10.94
N ARG A 57 24.04 10.94 12.27
CA ARG A 57 23.47 12.17 12.86
C ARG A 57 24.36 13.38 12.65
N VAL A 58 25.67 13.24 12.86
CA VAL A 58 26.63 14.31 12.60
C VAL A 58 26.62 14.68 11.12
N CYS A 59 26.63 13.72 10.21
CA CYS A 59 26.51 13.98 8.76
C CYS A 59 25.20 14.71 8.41
N LEU A 60 24.07 14.35 9.02
CA LEU A 60 22.80 15.03 8.79
C LEU A 60 22.80 16.47 9.32
N ILE A 61 23.44 16.71 10.47
CA ILE A 61 23.60 18.05 11.04
C ILE A 61 24.52 18.90 10.17
N VAL A 62 25.67 18.37 9.73
CA VAL A 62 26.59 19.06 8.82
C VAL A 62 25.92 19.32 7.47
N ARG A 63 25.14 18.37 6.93
CA ARG A 63 24.36 18.56 5.71
C ARG A 63 23.30 19.65 5.89
N LYS A 64 22.58 19.67 7.03
CA LYS A 64 21.62 20.72 7.34
C LYS A 64 22.32 22.08 7.42
N TYR A 65 23.44 22.17 8.12
CA TYR A 65 24.23 23.39 8.25
C TYR A 65 24.80 23.86 6.90
N ALA A 66 25.30 22.96 6.06
CA ALA A 66 25.77 23.28 4.72
C ALA A 66 24.63 23.79 3.82
N ILE A 67 23.42 23.21 3.93
CA ILE A 67 22.23 23.69 3.23
C ILE A 67 21.82 25.09 3.73
N GLU A 68 21.86 25.32 5.04
CA GLU A 68 21.49 26.60 5.68
C GLU A 68 22.51 27.70 5.37
N SER A 69 23.80 27.37 5.35
CA SER A 69 24.88 28.26 4.88
C SER A 69 24.76 28.57 3.39
N SER A 70 24.31 27.61 2.57
CA SER A 70 23.98 27.83 1.15
C SER A 70 22.77 28.74 0.99
N HIS A 71 21.80 28.71 1.90
CA HIS A 71 20.63 29.58 1.88
C HIS A 71 21.01 31.04 2.19
N ASN A 72 21.83 31.27 3.22
CA ASN A 72 22.34 32.60 3.55
C ASN A 72 23.21 33.19 2.42
N ASN A 73 24.05 32.37 1.75
CA ASN A 73 24.79 32.80 0.57
C ASN A 73 23.90 33.04 -0.65
N ARG A 74 22.83 32.25 -0.84
CA ARG A 74 21.85 32.46 -1.92
C ARG A 74 21.04 33.73 -1.73
N GLU A 75 20.70 34.12 -0.50
CA GLU A 75 20.02 35.39 -0.23
C GLU A 75 20.92 36.61 -0.50
N GLN A 76 22.22 36.52 -0.20
CA GLN A 76 23.16 37.60 -0.58
C GLN A 76 23.36 37.71 -2.10
N LEU A 77 23.28 36.59 -2.84
CA LEU A 77 23.32 36.61 -4.31
C LEU A 77 22.02 37.17 -4.93
N TYR A 78 20.87 36.91 -4.30
CA TYR A 78 19.55 37.38 -4.75
C TYR A 78 19.40 38.91 -4.72
N ASN A 79 20.05 39.57 -3.75
CA ASN A 79 20.02 41.04 -3.64
C ASN A 79 20.92 41.75 -4.67
N ASN A 80 21.82 41.02 -5.35
CA ASN A 80 22.76 41.56 -6.34
C ASN A 80 22.53 41.02 -7.76
N SER A 81 21.49 40.21 -8.01
CA SER A 81 21.25 39.59 -9.31
C SER A 81 19.84 39.84 -9.81
N GLU A 82 19.62 41.04 -10.34
CA GLU A 82 18.47 41.41 -11.17
C GLU A 82 18.41 40.59 -12.51
N ILE A 83 19.31 39.61 -12.71
CA ILE A 83 19.46 38.85 -13.97
C ILE A 83 19.81 37.36 -13.72
N LEU A 84 19.31 36.72 -12.65
CA LEU A 84 19.43 35.25 -12.54
C LEU A 84 18.11 34.58 -12.91
N PHE A 85 18.11 33.83 -14.02
CA PHE A 85 16.97 33.03 -14.48
C PHE A 85 16.69 31.92 -13.46
N ASP A 86 15.74 32.16 -12.56
CA ASP A 86 15.28 31.13 -11.64
C ASP A 86 14.32 30.18 -12.35
N LEU A 87 14.75 28.94 -12.58
CA LEU A 87 13.92 27.88 -13.16
C LEU A 87 12.62 27.64 -12.37
N SER A 88 12.58 28.00 -11.08
CA SER A 88 11.37 27.88 -10.26
C SER A 88 10.24 28.78 -10.77
N ASN A 89 10.56 29.97 -11.28
CA ASN A 89 9.59 30.92 -11.85
C ASN A 89 9.00 30.45 -13.19
N PHE A 90 9.68 29.53 -13.88
CA PHE A 90 9.22 28.97 -15.17
C PHE A 90 8.65 27.55 -15.01
N ARG A 91 8.67 26.99 -13.79
CA ARG A 91 8.03 25.71 -13.50
C ARG A 91 6.53 25.93 -13.41
N ARG A 92 5.76 25.21 -14.23
CA ARG A 92 4.29 25.24 -14.15
C ARG A 92 3.85 24.91 -12.72
N PRO A 93 3.03 25.74 -12.06
CA PRO A 93 2.44 25.38 -10.79
C PRO A 93 1.62 24.10 -10.97
N VAL A 94 1.71 23.19 -10.01
CA VAL A 94 0.92 21.96 -10.03
C VAL A 94 -0.55 22.37 -9.96
N GLU A 95 -1.34 22.02 -10.96
CA GLU A 95 -2.76 22.33 -10.95
C GLU A 95 -3.43 21.57 -9.80
N GLU A 96 -3.99 22.31 -8.84
CA GLU A 96 -4.72 21.71 -7.71
C GLU A 96 -6.06 21.12 -8.14
N THR A 97 -6.54 21.40 -9.34
CA THR A 97 -7.81 20.90 -9.89
C THR A 97 -7.62 20.40 -11.30
N ILE A 98 -8.51 19.52 -11.77
CA ILE A 98 -8.47 19.08 -13.16
C ILE A 98 -8.88 20.24 -14.07
N GLY A 99 -8.02 20.57 -15.03
CA GLY A 99 -8.29 21.59 -16.05
C GLY A 99 -9.62 21.38 -16.79
N ARG A 100 -10.27 22.48 -17.18
CA ARG A 100 -11.61 22.49 -17.82
C ARG A 100 -11.70 21.58 -19.05
N ASN A 101 -10.64 21.49 -19.85
CA ASN A 101 -10.61 20.66 -21.05
C ASN A 101 -10.65 19.17 -20.69
N ILE A 102 -9.86 18.74 -19.72
CA ILE A 102 -9.84 17.35 -19.25
C ILE A 102 -11.19 16.96 -18.64
N ARG A 103 -11.81 17.87 -17.87
CA ARG A 103 -13.17 17.68 -17.35
C ARG A 103 -14.19 17.47 -18.46
N LYS A 104 -14.11 18.21 -19.57
CA LYS A 104 -14.98 17.99 -20.75
C LYS A 104 -14.73 16.63 -21.40
N LEU A 105 -13.47 16.24 -21.59
CA LEU A 105 -13.11 14.94 -22.18
C LEU A 105 -13.56 13.75 -21.33
N LEU A 106 -13.50 13.88 -20.00
CA LEU A 106 -13.98 12.82 -19.10
C LEU A 106 -15.52 12.75 -19.02
N LYS A 107 -16.24 13.81 -19.42
CA LYS A 107 -17.71 13.82 -19.54
C LYS A 107 -18.19 13.36 -20.92
N SER A 108 -17.32 13.34 -21.93
CA SER A 108 -17.66 12.81 -23.25
C SER A 108 -17.61 11.27 -23.26
N ASP A 109 -18.28 10.67 -24.24
CA ASP A 109 -18.29 9.23 -24.45
C ASP A 109 -16.85 8.68 -24.62
N PRO A 110 -16.45 7.67 -23.82
CA PRO A 110 -15.20 6.94 -24.01
C PRO A 110 -14.93 6.46 -25.45
N ALA A 111 -15.98 6.05 -26.18
CA ALA A 111 -15.85 5.48 -27.52
C ALA A 111 -15.42 6.50 -28.59
N THR A 112 -15.67 7.80 -28.36
CA THR A 112 -15.37 8.85 -29.34
C THR A 112 -14.02 9.53 -29.10
N ARG A 113 -13.25 9.10 -28.10
CA ARG A 113 -11.99 9.75 -27.73
C ARG A 113 -10.87 9.42 -28.70
N THR A 114 -10.14 10.45 -29.12
CA THR A 114 -8.93 10.29 -29.93
C THR A 114 -7.72 9.93 -29.06
N ASP A 115 -6.64 9.45 -29.69
CA ASP A 115 -5.39 9.16 -28.97
C ASP A 115 -4.77 10.43 -28.35
N ASP A 116 -4.98 11.60 -28.95
CA ASP A 116 -4.60 12.88 -28.36
C ASP A 116 -5.40 13.21 -27.10
N ASP A 117 -6.71 12.99 -27.11
CA ASP A 117 -7.56 13.17 -25.93
C ASP A 117 -7.10 12.28 -24.79
N ILE A 118 -6.77 11.02 -25.09
CA ILE A 118 -6.28 10.06 -24.10
C ILE A 118 -4.94 10.52 -23.52
N ARG A 119 -4.01 10.99 -24.36
CA ARG A 119 -2.74 11.59 -23.89
C ARG A 119 -2.99 12.75 -22.94
N MET A 120 -3.91 13.66 -23.30
CA MET A 120 -4.27 14.80 -22.47
C MET A 120 -4.87 14.36 -21.12
N ILE A 121 -5.77 13.36 -21.13
CA ILE A 121 -6.36 12.81 -19.90
C ILE A 121 -5.28 12.20 -19.00
N VAL A 122 -4.36 11.39 -19.55
CA VAL A 122 -3.28 10.76 -18.78
C VAL A 122 -2.40 11.83 -18.11
N VAL A 123 -2.00 12.86 -18.85
CA VAL A 123 -1.18 13.96 -18.31
C VAL A 123 -1.95 14.73 -17.23
N GLY A 124 -3.21 15.08 -17.49
CA GLY A 124 -4.04 15.84 -16.54
C GLY A 124 -4.34 15.07 -15.26
N LEU A 125 -4.68 13.79 -15.36
CA LEU A 125 -4.90 12.92 -14.20
C LEU A 125 -3.60 12.65 -13.44
N GLY A 126 -2.48 12.45 -14.13
CA GLY A 126 -1.19 12.20 -13.51
C GLY A 126 -0.66 13.38 -12.70
N GLN A 127 -1.02 14.61 -13.07
CA GLN A 127 -0.67 15.81 -12.32
C GLN A 127 -1.56 16.06 -11.11
N THR A 128 -2.82 15.62 -11.16
CA THR A 128 -3.85 16.03 -10.19
C THR A 128 -4.24 14.94 -9.20
N VAL A 129 -4.09 13.66 -9.56
CA VAL A 129 -4.55 12.50 -8.80
C VAL A 129 -3.39 11.56 -8.49
N SER A 130 -2.92 11.54 -7.25
CA SER A 130 -1.77 10.72 -6.84
C SER A 130 -1.99 9.22 -7.04
N SER A 131 -3.18 8.69 -6.71
CA SER A 131 -3.47 7.26 -6.91
C SER A 131 -3.47 6.83 -8.38
N PHE A 132 -3.57 7.77 -9.33
CA PHE A 132 -3.46 7.44 -10.76
C PHE A 132 -2.02 7.11 -11.17
N THR A 133 -1.03 7.74 -10.53
CA THR A 133 0.39 7.55 -10.87
C THR A 133 0.97 6.27 -10.27
N GLU A 134 0.25 5.61 -9.35
CA GLU A 134 0.59 4.29 -8.81
C GLU A 134 0.48 3.18 -9.87
N PHE A 135 -0.29 3.40 -10.93
CA PHE A 135 -0.43 2.45 -12.02
C PHE A 135 0.72 2.61 -13.04
N PRO A 136 1.22 1.51 -13.65
CA PRO A 136 2.15 1.59 -14.77
C PRO A 136 1.56 2.39 -15.94
N LEU A 137 2.41 3.04 -16.72
CA LEU A 137 1.98 3.95 -17.81
C LEU A 137 0.98 3.28 -18.78
N GLN A 138 1.23 2.05 -19.20
CA GLN A 138 0.30 1.30 -20.06
C GLN A 138 -1.10 1.16 -19.45
N ARG A 139 -1.17 0.91 -18.12
CA ARG A 139 -2.45 0.84 -17.39
C ARG A 139 -3.09 2.21 -17.29
N GLN A 140 -2.33 3.29 -17.08
CA GLN A 140 -2.87 4.65 -17.08
C GLN A 140 -3.56 5.00 -18.41
N TYR A 141 -2.95 4.65 -19.54
CA TYR A 141 -3.57 4.81 -20.86
C TYR A 141 -4.85 3.98 -21.01
N ALA A 142 -4.84 2.72 -20.56
CA ALA A 142 -6.03 1.87 -20.58
C ALA A 142 -7.17 2.44 -19.70
N LEU A 143 -6.83 2.96 -18.52
CA LEU A 143 -7.80 3.62 -17.64
C LEU A 143 -8.34 4.90 -18.26
N ALA A 144 -7.48 5.75 -18.84
CA ALA A 144 -7.90 7.00 -19.48
C ALA A 144 -8.85 6.77 -20.67
N ARG A 145 -8.72 5.64 -21.38
CA ARG A 145 -9.66 5.26 -22.45
C ARG A 145 -11.07 5.06 -21.93
N VAL A 146 -11.23 4.42 -20.76
CA VAL A 146 -12.56 4.01 -20.25
C VAL A 146 -13.09 4.88 -19.11
N ALA A 147 -12.26 5.77 -18.54
CA ALA A 147 -12.64 6.59 -17.39
C ALA A 147 -13.78 7.56 -17.73
N ILE A 148 -14.71 7.75 -16.79
CA ILE A 148 -15.80 8.71 -16.91
C ILE A 148 -15.81 9.55 -15.63
N LEU A 149 -16.06 10.85 -15.77
CA LEU A 149 -16.23 11.73 -14.62
C LEU A 149 -17.65 11.62 -14.09
N GLU A 150 -17.79 11.13 -12.85
CA GLU A 150 -19.05 11.11 -12.12
C GLU A 150 -19.02 12.16 -11.00
N GLU A 151 -20.15 12.84 -10.81
CA GLU A 151 -20.34 13.86 -9.76
C GLU A 151 -21.41 13.36 -8.80
N PHE A 152 -21.16 13.52 -7.49
CA PHE A 152 -22.06 13.07 -6.44
C PHE A 152 -22.42 14.23 -5.51
N GLU A 153 -23.69 14.27 -5.12
CA GLU A 153 -24.16 15.21 -4.11
C GLU A 153 -23.65 14.84 -2.71
N ARG A 154 -23.60 15.84 -1.83
CA ARG A 154 -23.19 15.65 -0.44
C ARG A 154 -24.12 14.64 0.26
N GLY A 155 -23.52 13.67 0.95
CA GLY A 155 -24.26 12.65 1.70
C GLY A 155 -24.76 11.47 0.86
N ARG A 156 -24.52 11.47 -0.45
CA ARG A 156 -24.84 10.34 -1.31
C ARG A 156 -24.00 9.12 -0.94
N VAL A 157 -24.65 7.97 -0.79
CA VAL A 157 -23.98 6.67 -0.65
C VAL A 157 -23.53 6.20 -2.03
N ILE A 158 -22.21 6.13 -2.25
CA ILE A 158 -21.60 5.73 -3.52
C ILE A 158 -21.50 4.20 -3.63
N LEU A 159 -21.02 3.54 -2.56
CA LEU A 159 -20.89 2.09 -2.46
C LEU A 159 -21.40 1.60 -1.11
N ARG A 160 -21.97 0.40 -1.08
CA ARG A 160 -22.41 -0.28 0.15
C ARG A 160 -21.54 -1.49 0.43
N GLU A 161 -21.23 -1.73 1.69
CA GLU A 161 -20.54 -2.94 2.15
C GLU A 161 -21.39 -4.17 1.78
N GLY A 162 -20.73 -5.25 1.32
CA GLY A 162 -21.40 -6.48 0.88
C GLY A 162 -22.06 -6.43 -0.50
N HIS A 163 -22.12 -5.26 -1.15
CA HIS A 163 -22.61 -5.16 -2.53
C HIS A 163 -21.46 -5.36 -3.53
N ARG A 164 -21.73 -6.03 -4.66
CA ARG A 164 -20.75 -6.20 -5.73
C ARG A 164 -20.38 -4.84 -6.31
N ALA A 165 -19.12 -4.43 -6.17
CA ALA A 165 -18.64 -3.20 -6.78
C ALA A 165 -18.47 -3.40 -8.29
N GLU A 166 -19.18 -2.63 -9.10
CA GLU A 166 -19.08 -2.64 -10.56
C GLU A 166 -18.01 -1.66 -11.08
N LYS A 167 -17.66 -0.67 -10.27
CA LYS A 167 -16.76 0.43 -10.61
C LYS A 167 -15.71 0.61 -9.53
N PHE A 168 -14.53 1.08 -9.94
CA PHE A 168 -13.53 1.63 -9.03
C PHE A 168 -13.48 3.15 -9.22
N TYR A 169 -13.15 3.87 -8.16
CA TYR A 169 -13.23 5.33 -8.15
C TYR A 169 -11.89 5.96 -7.79
N LEU A 170 -11.55 7.03 -8.50
CA LEU A 170 -10.45 7.93 -8.21
C LEU A 170 -11.04 9.28 -7.78
N ILE A 171 -10.63 9.79 -6.62
CA ILE A 171 -11.14 11.06 -6.11
C ILE A 171 -10.37 12.19 -6.76
N VAL A 172 -11.00 12.78 -7.77
CA VAL A 172 -10.51 13.95 -8.50
C VAL A 172 -10.65 15.23 -7.69
N ASP A 173 -11.76 15.35 -6.97
CA ASP A 173 -12.12 16.54 -6.18
C ASP A 173 -13.08 16.12 -5.06
N GLY A 174 -13.11 16.89 -3.97
CA GLY A 174 -13.98 16.65 -2.82
C GLY A 174 -13.44 15.65 -1.79
N ILE A 175 -14.34 15.21 -0.91
CA ILE A 175 -14.07 14.39 0.28
C ILE A 175 -15.15 13.31 0.40
N THR A 176 -14.76 12.08 0.70
CA THR A 176 -15.66 10.94 0.91
C THR A 176 -15.37 10.26 2.25
N ASN A 177 -16.42 9.90 2.97
CA ASN A 177 -16.32 9.19 4.25
C ASN A 177 -16.57 7.70 4.06
N VAL A 178 -15.71 6.87 4.66
CA VAL A 178 -15.84 5.41 4.65
C VAL A 178 -16.35 4.96 6.01
N TYR A 179 -17.53 4.34 6.00
CA TYR A 179 -18.14 3.75 7.19
C TYR A 179 -18.08 2.23 7.12
N LYS A 180 -17.90 1.58 8.27
CA LYS A 180 -18.13 0.14 8.44
C LYS A 180 -19.43 -0.07 9.19
N LEU A 181 -20.26 -0.99 8.70
CA LEU A 181 -21.41 -1.46 9.45
C LEU A 181 -20.95 -2.51 10.46
N ARG A 182 -21.41 -2.39 11.69
CA ARG A 182 -21.29 -3.44 12.69
C ARG A 182 -22.68 -3.80 13.18
N GLU A 183 -23.02 -5.06 13.04
CA GLU A 183 -24.21 -5.61 13.68
C GLU A 183 -23.89 -5.88 15.15
N ASN A 184 -24.77 -5.42 16.04
CA ASN A 184 -24.73 -5.86 17.42
C ASN A 184 -25.40 -7.25 17.50
N PRO A 185 -24.68 -8.32 17.89
CA PRO A 185 -25.21 -9.68 17.87
C PRO A 185 -26.37 -9.89 18.86
N ALA A 186 -26.51 -9.04 19.88
CA ALA A 186 -27.59 -9.16 20.86
C ALA A 186 -28.88 -8.43 20.43
N THR A 187 -28.76 -7.32 19.69
CA THR A 187 -29.91 -6.48 19.32
C THR A 187 -30.25 -6.51 17.84
N HIS A 188 -29.41 -7.14 17.01
CA HIS A 188 -29.48 -7.09 15.54
C HIS A 188 -29.53 -5.66 14.96
N VAL A 189 -29.14 -4.66 15.74
CA VAL A 189 -29.08 -3.26 15.29
C VAL A 189 -27.73 -3.00 14.63
N PHE A 190 -27.78 -2.40 13.44
CA PHE A 190 -26.59 -1.98 12.71
C PHE A 190 -26.14 -0.59 13.16
N ASN A 191 -24.90 -0.50 13.62
CA ASN A 191 -24.23 0.76 13.92
C ASN A 191 -23.16 1.06 12.87
N SER A 192 -23.19 2.28 12.32
CA SER A 192 -22.16 2.74 11.39
C SER A 192 -21.02 3.43 12.15
N ARG A 193 -19.78 3.00 11.92
CA ARG A 193 -18.58 3.66 12.45
C ARG A 193 -17.77 4.26 11.31
N LEU A 194 -17.39 5.54 11.42
CA LEU A 194 -16.44 6.17 10.50
C LEU A 194 -15.06 5.51 10.66
N VAL A 195 -14.49 5.03 9.56
CA VAL A 195 -13.20 4.31 9.55
C VAL A 195 -12.13 5.09 8.80
N ALA A 196 -12.50 5.81 7.75
CA ALA A 196 -11.56 6.64 7.00
C ALA A 196 -12.27 7.85 6.38
N VAL A 197 -11.49 8.91 6.15
CA VAL A 197 -11.88 10.06 5.34
C VAL A 197 -10.92 10.11 4.16
N LEU A 198 -11.46 9.94 2.96
CA LEU A 198 -10.72 9.95 1.71
C LEU A 198 -10.84 11.33 1.07
N LYS A 199 -9.71 11.89 0.67
CA LYS A 199 -9.63 13.21 0.02
C LYS A 199 -9.20 13.06 -1.43
N LYS A 200 -9.22 14.18 -2.17
CA LYS A 200 -8.58 14.30 -3.48
C LYS A 200 -7.24 13.56 -3.56
N GLY A 201 -7.03 12.84 -4.66
CA GLY A 201 -5.86 11.99 -4.90
C GLY A 201 -6.01 10.56 -4.39
N SER A 202 -6.97 10.27 -3.50
CA SER A 202 -7.22 8.91 -3.01
C SER A 202 -8.06 8.08 -4.00
N SER A 203 -8.08 6.76 -3.81
CA SER A 203 -8.92 5.83 -4.58
C SER A 203 -9.72 4.90 -3.65
N PHE A 204 -10.83 4.35 -4.15
CA PHE A 204 -11.62 3.33 -3.44
C PHE A 204 -12.36 2.39 -4.41
N GLY A 205 -12.91 1.30 -3.89
CA GLY A 205 -13.57 0.25 -4.69
C GLY A 205 -12.64 -0.87 -5.18
N VAL A 206 -11.33 -0.77 -4.93
CA VAL A 206 -10.31 -1.73 -5.42
C VAL A 206 -10.37 -3.08 -4.69
N ARG A 207 -10.75 -3.11 -3.41
CA ARG A 207 -10.72 -4.33 -2.59
C ARG A 207 -11.72 -5.42 -2.97
N THR A 208 -12.74 -5.10 -3.77
CA THR A 208 -13.65 -6.10 -4.33
C THR A 208 -13.07 -6.77 -5.60
N PHE A 209 -12.01 -6.19 -6.20
CA PHE A 209 -11.47 -6.60 -7.51
C PHE A 209 -10.18 -7.45 -7.45
N ILE A 210 -9.61 -7.72 -6.26
CA ILE A 210 -8.32 -8.46 -6.13
C ILE A 210 -8.52 -9.97 -5.79
N LEU A 211 -9.76 -10.48 -5.80
CA LEU A 211 -10.06 -11.90 -5.59
C LEU A 211 -10.83 -12.54 -6.75
N LEU A 212 -10.42 -12.26 -7.99
CA LEU A 212 -10.78 -13.05 -9.16
C LEU A 212 -9.53 -13.32 -10.01
#